data_AF-A0A5J4WPV9-F1
#
_entry.id   AF-A0A5J4WPV9-F1
#
_cell.length_a   1.000
_cell.length_b   1.000
_cell.length_c   1.000
_cell.angle_alpha   90.00
_cell.angle_beta   90.00
_cell.angle_gamma   90.00
#
_symmetry.space_group_name_H-M   'P 1'
#
loop_
_entity.id
_entity.type
_entity.pdbx_description
1 polymer ?
#
loop_
_entity_poly.entity_id
_entity_poly.type
_entity_poly.pdbx_seq_one_letter_code
_entity_poly.pdbx_strand_id
1 'polypeptide(L)'
;MKDFQFDPNQTYDRELKIQVFNRDPQGRQDKLIGEQALPIRPYENNQQNVEVPLEGKGIKSGTQPGVVELNIDYIPEELQKQNYIDKQKKMNKLGYDDSGDEYFDMLIGNDSGIGRNEQKVNNN
;
A
#
# COMPACT_ATOMS: atom_id res chain seq x y z
N MET A 1 -15.86 0.30 5.23
CA MET A 1 -14.47 0.53 5.68
C MET A 1 -13.70 1.07 4.49
N LYS A 2 -12.76 1.99 4.72
CA LYS A 2 -11.93 2.54 3.65
C LYS A 2 -10.62 1.78 3.70
N ASP A 3 -10.26 1.10 2.61
CA ASP A 3 -9.04 0.32 2.56
C ASP A 3 -7.84 1.27 2.51
N PHE A 4 -6.87 1.04 3.39
CA PHE A 4 -5.61 1.78 3.42
C PHE A 4 -4.61 1.05 2.52
N GLN A 5 -4.03 1.76 1.54
CA GLN A 5 -3.00 1.23 0.65
C GLN A 5 -1.65 1.84 1.03
N PHE A 6 -0.63 0.99 1.16
CA PHE A 6 0.73 1.37 1.52
C PHE A 6 1.70 0.93 0.41
N ASP A 7 2.55 1.85 -0.05
CA ASP A 7 3.63 1.56 -1.00
C ASP A 7 5.00 1.55 -0.28
N PRO A 8 5.61 0.37 -0.08
CA PRO A 8 6.91 0.20 0.58
C PRO A 8 8.10 0.73 -0.24
N ASN A 9 7.93 0.93 -1.55
CA ASN A 9 8.98 1.40 -2.45
C ASN A 9 9.05 2.93 -2.48
N GLN A 10 7.92 3.61 -2.20
CA GLN A 10 7.85 5.08 -2.12
C GLN A 10 8.07 5.62 -0.71
N THR A 11 7.77 4.82 0.32
CA THR A 11 7.89 5.25 1.71
C THR A 11 9.27 4.90 2.26
N TYR A 12 10.12 5.91 2.49
CA TYR A 12 11.47 5.73 3.06
C TYR A 12 11.45 4.98 4.41
N ASP A 13 10.43 5.24 5.21
CA ASP A 13 10.16 4.55 6.46
C ASP A 13 9.39 3.26 6.12
N ARG A 14 10.09 2.12 6.09
CA ARG A 14 9.52 0.78 5.83
C ARG A 14 8.71 0.26 7.03
N GLU A 15 7.94 1.15 7.65
CA GLU A 15 7.24 0.96 8.91
C GLU A 15 5.81 1.49 8.81
N LEU A 16 4.86 0.71 9.33
CA LEU A 16 3.51 1.16 9.56
C LEU A 16 3.43 1.80 10.95
N LYS A 17 3.20 3.11 11.01
CA LYS A 17 3.00 3.85 12.26
C LYS A 17 1.52 3.89 12.62
N ILE A 18 1.17 3.32 13.77
CA ILE A 18 -0.18 3.28 14.31
C ILE A 18 -0.23 4.26 15.46
N GLN A 19 -1.20 5.18 15.43
CA GLN A 19 -1.40 6.16 16.48
C GLN A 19 -2.87 6.18 16.86
N VAL A 20 -3.13 6.01 18.17
CA VAL A 20 -4.48 6.02 18.74
C VAL A 20 -4.66 7.29 19.56
N PHE A 21 -5.68 8.05 19.18
CA PHE A 21 -6.03 9.29 19.84
C PHE A 21 -7.33 9.13 20.63
N ASN A 22 -7.35 9.69 21.83
CA ASN A 22 -8.58 9.89 22.58
C ASN A 22 -9.26 11.17 22.06
N ARG A 23 -10.45 10.99 21.49
CA ARG A 23 -11.26 12.07 20.92
C ARG A 23 -11.72 13.03 22.02
N ASP A 24 -11.51 14.34 21.87
CA ASP A 24 -12.10 15.36 22.76
C ASP A 24 -13.43 15.88 22.17
N PRO A 25 -14.59 15.51 22.74
CA PRO A 25 -15.90 15.95 22.21
C PRO A 25 -16.10 17.47 22.25
N GLN A 26 -15.35 18.18 23.09
CA GLN A 26 -15.42 19.64 23.23
C GLN A 26 -14.51 20.38 22.23
N GLY A 27 -13.83 19.66 21.33
CA GLY A 27 -13.19 20.24 20.15
C GLY A 27 -11.91 21.04 20.42
N ARG A 28 -11.26 20.87 21.58
CA ARG A 28 -9.98 21.54 21.85
C ARG A 28 -8.84 20.91 21.07
N GLN A 29 -8.56 19.63 21.34
CA GLN A 29 -7.59 18.82 20.60
C GLN A 29 -7.69 17.35 21.02
N ASP A 30 -7.63 16.44 20.05
CA ASP A 30 -7.51 15.01 20.32
C ASP A 30 -6.15 14.68 20.93
N LYS A 31 -6.11 13.78 21.91
CA LYS A 31 -4.89 13.47 22.68
C LYS A 31 -4.35 12.10 22.28
N LEU A 32 -3.10 12.04 21.84
CA LEU A 32 -2.41 10.78 21.61
C LEU A 32 -2.34 9.98 22.93
N ILE A 33 -2.84 8.75 22.91
CA ILE A 33 -2.87 7.87 24.09
C ILE A 33 -2.03 6.61 23.90
N GLY A 34 -1.78 6.20 22.65
CA GLY A 34 -0.87 5.10 22.37
C GLY A 34 -0.36 5.14 20.94
N GLU A 35 0.85 4.62 20.73
CA GLU A 35 1.42 4.45 19.41
C GLU A 35 2.20 3.14 19.30
N GLN A 36 2.40 2.70 18.07
CA GLN A 36 3.32 1.61 17.76
C GLN A 36 3.85 1.76 16.33
N ALA A 37 5.10 1.35 16.11
CA ALA A 37 5.68 1.20 14.79
C ALA A 37 5.86 -0.29 14.47
N LEU A 38 5.39 -0.71 13.30
CA LEU A 38 5.54 -2.08 12.84
C LEU A 38 6.46 -2.11 11.61
N PRO A 39 7.59 -2.84 11.65
CA PRO A 39 8.38 -3.05 10.44
C PRO A 39 7.58 -3.88 9.45
N ILE A 40 7.62 -3.52 8.17
CA ILE A 40 6.72 -4.15 7.16
C ILE A 40 7.33 -5.40 6.54
N ARG A 41 8.67 -5.48 6.48
CA ARG A 41 9.39 -6.62 5.87
C ARG A 41 8.98 -8.01 6.38
N PRO A 42 8.71 -8.23 7.69
CA PRO A 42 8.28 -9.54 8.18
C PRO A 42 6.97 -10.04 7.57
N TYR A 43 6.17 -9.16 6.98
CA TYR A 43 4.87 -9.49 6.39
C TYR A 43 4.94 -9.73 4.88
N GLU A 44 6.12 -9.60 4.25
CA GLU A 44 6.27 -9.81 2.81
C GLU A 44 5.78 -11.20 2.37
N ASN A 45 4.95 -11.24 1.31
CA ASN A 45 4.35 -12.45 0.73
C ASN A 45 3.48 -13.28 1.68
N ASN A 46 2.92 -12.67 2.72
CA ASN A 46 2.13 -13.40 3.70
C ASN A 46 0.94 -12.58 4.18
N GLN A 47 -0.21 -13.25 4.32
CA GLN A 47 -1.36 -12.69 5.02
C GLN A 47 -1.28 -13.11 6.49
N GLN A 48 -1.26 -12.14 7.40
CA GLN A 48 -1.16 -12.42 8.84
C GLN A 48 -2.12 -11.57 9.65
N ASN A 49 -2.72 -12.19 10.67
CA ASN A 49 -3.38 -11.47 11.76
C ASN A 49 -2.35 -11.22 12.85
N VAL A 50 -2.23 -9.97 13.30
CA VAL A 50 -1.29 -9.57 14.35
C VAL A 50 -1.98 -8.78 15.44
N GLU A 51 -1.61 -9.10 16.67
CA GLU A 51 -1.97 -8.35 17.87
C GLU A 51 -0.82 -7.44 18.26
N VAL A 52 -1.11 -6.15 18.32
CA VAL A 52 -0.11 -5.10 18.42
C VAL A 52 -0.34 -4.33 19.72
N PRO A 53 0.42 -4.62 20.79
CA PRO A 53 0.32 -3.85 22.01
C PRO A 53 0.82 -2.42 21.75
N LEU A 54 0.02 -1.44 22.17
CA LEU A 54 0.37 -0.03 22.04
C LEU A 54 1.28 0.38 23.19
N GLU A 55 2.27 1.22 22.89
CA GLU A 55 3.03 1.92 23.91
C GLU A 55 2.25 3.18 24.31
N GLY A 56 1.95 3.34 25.60
CA GLY A 56 1.21 4.50 26.09
C GLY A 56 1.98 5.82 25.91
N LYS A 57 1.27 6.88 25.53
CA LYS A 57 1.84 8.22 25.31
C LYS A 57 1.09 9.28 26.11
N GLY A 58 1.75 10.43 26.33
CA GLY A 58 1.20 11.53 27.11
C GLY A 58 0.81 11.11 28.53
N ILE A 59 -0.48 11.26 28.88
CA ILE A 59 -1.00 10.87 30.20
C ILE A 59 -0.95 9.35 30.45
N LYS A 60 -0.73 8.55 29.40
CA LYS A 60 -0.59 7.08 29.47
C LYS A 60 0.87 6.62 29.36
N SER A 61 1.84 7.53 29.42
CA SER A 61 3.27 7.17 29.34
C SER A 61 3.66 6.12 30.37
N GLY A 62 4.42 5.10 29.96
CA GLY A 62 4.83 3.99 30.82
C GLY A 62 3.74 2.93 31.08
N THR A 63 2.62 2.99 30.36
CA THR A 63 1.54 2.00 30.45
C THR A 63 1.29 1.34 29.08
N GLN A 64 0.54 0.24 29.07
CA GLN A 64 0.01 -0.39 27.86
C GLN A 64 -1.50 -0.09 27.77
N PRO A 65 -1.94 0.95 27.02
CA PRO A 65 -3.33 1.40 26.99
C PRO A 65 -4.27 0.42 26.27
N GLY A 66 -3.74 -0.51 25.48
CA GLY A 66 -4.53 -1.51 24.76
C GLY A 66 -3.72 -2.29 23.73
N VAL A 67 -4.42 -3.12 22.96
CA VAL A 67 -3.92 -3.92 21.85
C VAL A 67 -4.75 -3.60 20.61
N VAL A 68 -4.10 -3.45 19.46
CA VAL A 68 -4.74 -3.31 18.15
C VAL A 68 -4.60 -4.62 17.39
N GLU A 69 -5.70 -5.15 16.89
CA GLU A 69 -5.72 -6.30 15.99
C GLU A 69 -5.69 -5.81 14.54
N LEU A 70 -4.76 -6.33 13.74
CA LEU A 70 -4.61 -6.00 12.33
C LEU A 70 -4.61 -7.27 11.49
N ASN A 71 -5.25 -7.20 10.32
CA ASN A 71 -5.02 -8.14 9.22
C ASN A 71 -4.12 -7.45 8.21
N ILE A 72 -2.91 -7.96 8.03
CA ILE A 72 -1.91 -7.43 7.10
C ILE A 72 -1.83 -8.40 5.92
N ASP A 73 -2.15 -7.89 4.73
CA ASP A 73 -1.95 -8.57 3.45
C ASP A 73 -0.94 -7.76 2.63
N TYR A 74 0.27 -8.28 2.49
CA TYR A 74 1.32 -7.65 1.71
C TYR A 74 1.52 -8.39 0.38
N ILE A 75 1.23 -7.70 -0.71
CA ILE A 75 1.42 -8.20 -2.07
C ILE A 75 2.53 -7.37 -2.74
N PRO A 76 3.73 -7.92 -2.98
CA PRO A 76 4.78 -7.22 -3.71
C PRO A 76 4.32 -6.79 -5.10
N GLU A 77 4.86 -5.67 -5.58
CA GLU A 77 4.49 -5.07 -6.86
C GLU A 77 4.72 -6.03 -8.04
N GLU A 78 5.79 -6.81 -8.02
CA GLU A 78 6.09 -7.80 -9.06
C GLU A 78 5.00 -8.88 -9.14
N LEU A 79 4.49 -9.34 -7.99
CA LEU A 79 3.38 -10.29 -7.95
C LEU A 79 2.06 -9.65 -8.39
N GLN A 80 1.82 -8.37 -8.08
CA GLN A 80 0.65 -7.65 -8.58
C GLN A 80 0.67 -7.56 -10.11
N LYS A 81 1.82 -7.18 -10.70
CA LYS A 81 2.01 -7.11 -12.16
C LYS A 81 1.82 -8.48 -12.82
N GLN A 82 2.39 -9.53 -12.23
CA GLN A 82 2.25 -10.89 -12.77
C GLN A 82 0.79 -11.38 -12.72
N ASN A 83 0.10 -11.18 -11.59
CA ASN A 83 -1.32 -11.52 -11.43
C ASN A 83 -2.20 -10.81 -12.46
N TYR A 84 -1.90 -9.55 -12.77
CA TYR A 84 -2.59 -8.80 -13.81
C TYR A 84 -2.36 -9.40 -15.20
N ILE A 85 -1.10 -9.68 -15.57
CA ILE A 85 -0.74 -10.30 -16.85
C ILE A 85 -1.46 -11.66 -17.02
N ASP A 86 -1.49 -12.48 -15.97
CA ASP A 86 -2.13 -13.79 -16.02
C ASP A 86 -3.65 -13.69 -16.11
N LYS A 87 -4.26 -12.70 -15.45
CA LYS A 87 -5.68 -12.39 -15.60
C LYS A 87 -6.02 -11.98 -17.03
N GLN A 88 -5.21 -11.12 -17.65
CA GLN A 88 -5.41 -10.69 -19.04
C GLN A 88 -5.26 -11.86 -20.02
N LYS A 89 -4.23 -12.69 -19.88
CA LYS A 89 -4.08 -13.92 -20.69
C LYS A 89 -5.29 -14.84 -20.57
N LYS A 90 -5.87 -14.98 -19.37
CA LYS A 90 -7.05 -15.81 -19.13
C LYS A 90 -8.30 -15.21 -19.77
N MET A 91 -8.47 -13.88 -19.73
CA MET A 91 -9.60 -13.19 -20.37
C MET A 91 -9.51 -13.22 -21.90
N ASN A 92 -8.32 -13.00 -22.47
CA ASN A 92 -8.10 -13.11 -23.92
C ASN A 92 -8.29 -14.54 -24.42
N LYS A 93 -7.96 -15.55 -23.62
CA LYS A 93 -8.24 -16.96 -23.95
C LYS A 93 -9.74 -17.32 -23.89
N LEU A 94 -10.56 -16.50 -23.23
CA LEU A 94 -12.01 -16.64 -23.15
C LEU A 94 -12.76 -15.85 -24.23
N GLY A 95 -12.07 -15.13 -25.12
CA GLY A 95 -12.66 -14.47 -26.29
C GLY A 95 -13.49 -13.21 -25.98
N TYR A 96 -13.20 -12.52 -24.87
CA TYR A 96 -13.74 -11.19 -24.62
C TYR A 96 -12.87 -10.16 -25.35
N ASP A 97 -13.41 -9.59 -26.43
CA ASP A 97 -12.76 -8.50 -27.16
C ASP A 97 -12.72 -7.22 -26.32
N ASP A 98 -11.56 -6.58 -26.46
CA ASP A 98 -10.94 -5.58 -25.61
C ASP A 98 -11.57 -4.19 -25.72
N SER A 99 -11.86 -3.57 -24.58
CA SER A 99 -12.03 -2.12 -24.48
C SER A 99 -11.41 -1.61 -23.17
N GLY A 100 -10.26 -2.17 -22.78
CA GLY A 100 -9.64 -1.99 -21.48
C GLY A 100 -8.44 -1.04 -21.43
N ASP A 101 -8.35 -0.08 -22.35
CA ASP A 101 -7.15 0.76 -22.58
C ASP A 101 -6.82 1.78 -21.46
N GLU A 102 -7.60 1.90 -20.39
CA GLU A 102 -7.43 3.04 -19.45
C GLU A 102 -6.58 2.76 -18.20
N TYR A 103 -6.18 1.52 -17.92
CA TYR A 103 -5.43 1.20 -16.69
C TYR A 103 -3.90 1.13 -16.84
N PHE A 104 -3.39 1.03 -18.08
CA PHE A 104 -1.95 0.93 -18.31
C PHE A 104 -1.22 2.28 -18.19
N ASP A 105 -1.88 3.40 -18.51
CA ASP A 105 -1.26 4.73 -18.43
C ASP A 105 -0.99 5.18 -16.99
N MET A 106 -1.75 4.68 -15.99
CA MET A 106 -1.50 5.00 -14.58
C MET A 106 -0.29 4.29 -13.98
N LEU A 107 0.08 3.11 -14.49
CA LEU A 107 1.22 2.33 -13.96
C LEU A 107 2.54 2.66 -14.67
N ILE A 108 2.49 3.25 -15.87
CA ILE A 108 3.68 3.61 -16.67
C ILE A 108 3.97 5.12 -16.61
N GLY A 109 3.00 5.95 -16.18
CA GLY A 109 3.08 7.42 -16.25
C GLY A 109 4.06 8.13 -15.29
N ASN A 110 4.75 7.43 -14.39
CA ASN A 110 5.67 8.06 -13.43
C ASN A 110 7.16 7.91 -13.77
N ASP A 111 7.52 7.36 -14.94
CA ASP A 111 8.91 7.35 -15.42
C ASP A 111 9.11 8.42 -16.50
N SER A 112 9.30 9.65 -16.04
CA SER A 112 9.76 10.74 -16.88
C SER A 112 11.16 10.43 -17.44
N GLY A 113 11.17 9.91 -18.66
CA GLY A 113 12.18 10.26 -19.67
C GLY A 113 13.12 9.15 -20.12
N ILE A 114 12.72 8.38 -21.14
CA ILE A 114 13.63 7.98 -22.22
C ILE A 114 12.86 8.07 -23.55
N GLY A 115 13.34 8.96 -24.44
CA GLY A 115 12.69 9.33 -25.68
C GLY A 115 12.58 8.18 -26.69
N ARG A 116 11.42 8.12 -27.34
CA ARG A 116 11.23 7.39 -28.60
C ARG A 116 12.07 8.06 -29.68
N ASN A 117 13.23 7.49 -30.01
CA ASN A 117 13.86 7.76 -31.31
C ASN A 117 13.10 6.95 -32.37
N GLU A 118 12.20 7.63 -33.07
CA GLU A 118 11.65 7.14 -34.32
C GLU A 118 12.78 7.07 -35.37
N GLN A 119 13.31 5.88 -35.63
CA GLN A 119 14.05 5.63 -36.86
C GLN A 119 13.06 5.61 -38.03
N LYS A 120 12.92 6.74 -38.72
CA LYS A 120 12.33 6.78 -40.06
C LYS A 120 13.31 6.14 -41.05
N VAL A 121 13.04 4.90 -41.42
CA VAL A 121 13.58 4.27 -42.62
C VAL A 121 12.87 4.91 -43.81
N ASN A 122 13.54 5.83 -44.50
CA ASN A 122 13.08 6.31 -45.80
C ASN A 122 13.71 5.44 -46.88
N ASN A 123 12.89 4.60 -47.52
CA ASN A 123 13.19 4.03 -48.82
C ASN A 123 12.82 5.05 -49.91
N ASN A 124 13.80 5.48 -50.69
CA ASN A 124 13.68 5.73 -52.14
C ASN A 124 15.07 5.98 -52.72
#